data_AF-A0A9W6N5V8-F1
#
_entry.id   AF-A0A9W6N5V8-F1
#
_cell.length_a   1.000
_cell.length_b   1.000
_cell.length_c   1.000
_cell.angle_alpha   90.00
_cell.angle_beta   90.00
_cell.angle_gamma   90.00
#
_symmetry.space_group_name_H-M   'P 1'
#
loop_
_entity.id
_entity.type
_entity.pdbx_description
1 polymer ?
#
loop_
_entity_poly.entity_id
_entity_poly.type
_entity_poly.pdbx_seq_one_letter_code
_entity_poly.pdbx_strand_id
1 'polypeptide(L)'
;MDTGIGSFAPASQPIRVVAAQPTPERLPERANDPEPAAFAAPTPSERRVDIDAATNSLIFRTVDIATGVTVQQTPDEARLRLRAYIDTLGAKVAEPTLVATA
;
A
#
# COMPACT_ATOMS: atom_id res chain seq x y z
N MET A 1 23.62 -54.80 15.85
CA MET A 1 23.46 -53.34 15.76
C MET A 1 23.42 -53.01 14.28
N ASP A 2 22.23 -53.02 13.71
CA ASP A 2 21.98 -52.86 12.28
C ASP A 2 21.77 -51.38 11.95
N THR A 3 22.69 -50.81 11.18
CA THR A 3 22.55 -49.47 10.62
C THR A 3 21.82 -49.57 9.27
N GLY A 4 20.51 -49.39 9.29
CA GLY A 4 19.69 -49.24 8.09
C GLY A 4 19.85 -47.84 7.50
N ILE A 5 20.57 -47.73 6.37
CA ILE A 5 20.59 -46.52 5.55
C ILE A 5 19.55 -46.70 4.44
N GLY A 6 18.50 -45.88 4.52
CA GLY A 6 17.38 -45.88 3.59
C GLY A 6 17.80 -45.56 2.16
N SER A 7 17.33 -46.39 1.24
CA SER A 7 17.43 -46.18 -0.20
C SER A 7 16.41 -45.13 -0.62
N PHE A 8 16.88 -43.96 -1.03
CA PHE A 8 16.06 -42.93 -1.67
C PHE A 8 16.12 -43.15 -3.19
N ALA A 9 15.09 -43.79 -3.74
CA ALA A 9 14.87 -43.81 -5.18
C ALA A 9 14.29 -42.46 -5.64
N PRO A 10 14.81 -41.82 -6.70
CA PRO A 10 14.18 -40.63 -7.26
C PRO A 10 12.91 -41.03 -8.03
N ALA A 11 11.77 -40.47 -7.62
CA ALA A 11 10.52 -40.61 -8.36
C ALA A 11 10.61 -39.86 -9.70
N SER A 12 10.62 -40.61 -10.80
CA SER A 12 10.51 -40.08 -12.16
C SER A 12 9.07 -39.64 -12.40
N GLN A 13 8.81 -38.33 -12.40
CA GLN A 13 7.50 -37.80 -12.79
C GLN A 13 7.45 -37.61 -14.32
N PRO A 14 6.36 -38.03 -14.99
CA PRO A 14 6.20 -37.76 -16.42
C PRO A 14 5.95 -36.26 -16.66
N ILE A 15 6.84 -35.64 -17.44
CA ILE A 15 6.67 -34.28 -17.95
C ILE A 15 5.41 -34.25 -18.82
N ARG A 16 4.36 -33.56 -18.34
CA ARG A 16 3.15 -33.30 -19.12
C ARG A 16 3.47 -32.22 -20.15
N VAL A 17 3.70 -32.64 -21.38
CA VAL A 17 3.83 -31.73 -22.54
C VAL A 17 2.48 -31.04 -22.74
N VAL A 18 2.38 -29.77 -22.38
CA VAL A 18 1.23 -28.93 -22.70
C VAL A 18 1.31 -28.59 -24.17
N ALA A 19 0.28 -28.99 -24.91
CA ALA A 19 0.11 -28.73 -26.33
C ALA A 19 0.09 -27.23 -26.65
N ALA A 20 0.43 -26.92 -27.90
CA ALA A 20 0.65 -25.60 -28.49
C ALA A 20 -0.36 -24.51 -28.08
N GLN A 21 0.18 -23.32 -27.82
CA GLN A 21 -0.58 -22.08 -27.65
C GLN A 21 -1.45 -21.79 -28.89
N PRO A 22 -2.74 -21.46 -28.72
CA PRO A 22 -3.46 -20.69 -29.73
C PRO A 22 -2.99 -19.22 -29.64
N THR A 23 -2.36 -18.76 -30.72
CA THR A 23 -2.04 -17.36 -31.00
C THR A 23 -3.27 -16.48 -30.77
N PRO A 24 -3.25 -15.48 -29.87
CA PRO A 24 -4.34 -14.51 -29.81
C PRO A 24 -4.29 -13.64 -31.07
N GLU A 25 -5.37 -13.70 -31.85
CA GLU A 25 -5.65 -12.76 -32.94
C GLU A 25 -5.56 -11.31 -32.42
N ARG A 26 -4.67 -10.53 -33.04
CA ARG A 26 -4.57 -9.08 -32.85
C ARG A 26 -5.86 -8.43 -33.39
N LEU A 27 -6.72 -7.97 -32.50
CA LEU A 27 -7.76 -6.97 -32.79
C LEU A 27 -7.22 -5.55 -32.52
N PRO A 28 -7.73 -4.51 -33.20
CA PRO A 28 -6.97 -3.31 -33.59
C PRO A 28 -6.59 -2.41 -32.43
N GLU A 29 -5.43 -1.77 -32.59
CA GLU A 29 -4.86 -0.73 -31.73
C GLU A 29 -5.91 0.31 -31.36
N ARG A 30 -6.33 0.26 -30.10
CA ARG A 30 -7.10 1.33 -29.48
C ARG A 30 -6.14 2.51 -29.38
N ALA A 31 -6.33 3.50 -30.25
CA ALA A 31 -5.64 4.80 -30.27
C ALA A 31 -5.88 5.59 -28.96
N ASN A 32 -5.28 5.11 -27.88
CA ASN A 32 -5.15 5.76 -26.58
C ASN A 32 -3.86 5.21 -25.97
N ASP A 33 -2.75 5.37 -26.68
CA ASP A 33 -1.46 5.36 -26.02
C ASP A 33 -1.48 6.55 -25.05
N PRO A 34 -1.40 6.36 -23.72
CA PRO A 34 -0.98 7.45 -22.87
C PRO A 34 0.42 7.82 -23.37
N GLU A 35 0.53 9.03 -23.91
CA GLU A 35 1.81 9.67 -24.22
C GLU A 35 2.79 9.32 -23.09
N PRO A 36 3.99 8.77 -23.38
CA PRO A 36 4.90 8.37 -22.33
C PRO A 36 5.19 9.63 -21.51
N ALA A 37 4.63 9.68 -20.30
CA ALA A 37 4.79 10.78 -19.38
C ALA A 37 6.29 11.07 -19.35
N ALA A 38 6.66 12.24 -19.88
CA ALA A 38 8.04 12.69 -19.92
C ALA A 38 8.62 12.38 -18.54
N PHE A 39 9.70 11.58 -18.49
CA PHE A 39 10.39 11.29 -17.25
C PHE A 39 10.86 12.62 -16.70
N ALA A 40 10.02 13.24 -15.86
CA ALA A 40 10.32 14.48 -15.21
C ALA A 40 11.61 14.24 -14.46
N ALA A 41 12.63 15.04 -14.76
CA ALA A 41 13.89 14.99 -14.05
C ALA A 41 13.58 14.94 -12.55
N PRO A 42 14.24 14.08 -11.76
CA PRO A 42 13.94 13.92 -10.35
C PRO A 42 14.06 15.29 -9.68
N THR A 43 12.92 15.90 -9.35
CA THR A 43 12.92 17.18 -8.66
C THR A 43 13.50 16.96 -7.26
N PRO A 44 14.35 17.89 -6.80
CA PRO A 44 14.91 17.79 -5.46
C PRO A 44 13.76 17.77 -4.45
N SER A 45 13.59 16.65 -3.76
CA SER A 45 12.51 16.42 -2.81
C SER A 45 13.07 15.98 -1.47
N GLU A 46 12.44 16.45 -0.40
CA GLU A 46 12.80 16.16 0.99
C GLU A 46 11.75 15.23 1.59
N ARG A 47 12.19 14.18 2.29
CA ARG A 47 11.31 13.31 3.07
C ARG A 47 11.27 13.80 4.51
N ARG A 48 10.07 14.12 5.00
CA ARG A 48 9.81 14.52 6.39
C ARG A 48 8.91 13.51 7.08
N VAL A 49 9.15 13.36 8.38
CA VAL A 49 8.33 12.53 9.26
C VAL A 49 7.83 13.43 10.37
N ASP A 50 6.51 13.48 10.50
CA ASP A 50 5.84 14.30 11.51
C ASP A 50 4.87 13.44 12.32
N ILE A 51 4.55 13.90 13.52
CA ILE A 51 3.53 13.28 14.37
C ILE A 51 2.30 14.16 14.36
N ASP A 52 1.16 13.61 13.97
CA ASP A 52 -0.11 14.30 14.06
C ASP A 52 -0.61 14.33 15.51
N ALA A 53 -0.80 15.52 16.06
CA ALA A 53 -1.26 15.68 17.44
C ALA A 53 -2.71 15.22 17.63
N ALA A 54 -3.54 15.24 16.57
CA ALA A 54 -4.95 14.86 16.66
C ALA A 54 -5.14 13.34 16.73
N THR A 55 -4.39 12.58 15.91
CA THR A 55 -4.52 11.12 15.81
C THR A 55 -3.34 10.34 16.40
N ASN A 56 -2.36 11.04 16.98
CA ASN A 56 -1.09 10.50 17.48
C ASN A 56 -0.41 9.53 16.49
N SER A 57 -0.55 9.81 15.19
CA SER A 57 -0.11 8.96 14.10
C SER A 57 1.12 9.56 13.40
N LEU A 58 2.02 8.68 12.94
CA LEU A 58 3.15 9.09 12.11
C LEU A 58 2.66 9.43 10.70
N ILE A 59 3.05 10.60 10.21
CA ILE A 59 2.81 11.07 8.85
C ILE A 59 4.15 11.16 8.13
N PHE A 60 4.27 10.41 7.03
CA PHE A 60 5.39 10.50 6.12
C PHE A 60 5.01 11.43 4.96
N ARG A 61 5.80 12.49 4.74
CA ARG A 61 5.58 13.48 3.68
C ARG A 61 6.80 13.57 2.78
N THR A 62 6.58 13.63 1.48
CA THR A 62 7.59 14.01 0.49
C THR A 62 7.25 15.42 0.02
N VAL A 63 8.13 16.38 0.29
CA VAL A 63 7.96 17.79 -0.06
C VAL A 63 8.93 18.13 -1.19
N ASP A 64 8.42 18.73 -2.26
CA ASP A 64 9.28 19.31 -3.29
C ASP A 64 9.99 20.55 -2.72
N ILE A 65 11.32 20.56 -2.78
CA ILE A 65 12.14 21.61 -2.18
C ILE A 65 12.01 22.92 -2.98
N ALA A 66 11.76 22.83 -4.29
CA ALA A 66 11.63 24.01 -5.14
C ALA A 66 10.33 24.78 -4.87
N THR A 67 9.24 24.07 -4.55
CA THR A 67 7.90 24.65 -4.44
C THR A 67 7.34 24.63 -3.02
N GLY A 68 7.89 23.80 -2.12
CA GLY A 68 7.34 23.55 -0.79
C GLY A 68 6.05 22.72 -0.79
N VAL A 69 5.62 22.21 -1.95
CA VAL A 69 4.38 21.45 -2.09
C VAL A 69 4.60 20.00 -1.69
N THR A 70 3.66 19.43 -0.93
CA THR A 70 3.68 17.99 -0.60
C THR A 70 3.25 17.18 -1.82
N VAL A 71 4.18 16.41 -2.37
CA VAL A 71 3.96 15.58 -3.57
C VAL A 71 3.34 14.24 -3.20
N GLN A 72 3.69 13.70 -2.03
CA GLN A 72 3.20 12.41 -1.55
C GLN A 72 3.09 12.42 -0.02
N GLN A 73 2.01 11.85 0.50
CA GLN A 73 1.81 11.69 1.93
C GLN A 73 1.21 10.33 2.26
N THR A 74 1.74 9.67 3.30
CA THR A 74 1.19 8.42 3.85
C THR A 74 1.19 8.51 5.37
N PRO A 75 0.05 8.36 6.07
CA PRO A 75 -1.31 8.19 5.54
C PRO A 75 -1.82 9.43 4.81
N ASP A 76 -2.69 9.22 3.82
CA ASP A 76 -3.35 10.27 3.08
C ASP A 76 -4.16 11.19 3.99
N GLU A 77 -4.28 12.46 3.61
CA GLU A 77 -4.95 13.48 4.41
C GLU A 77 -6.43 13.13 4.64
N ALA A 78 -7.10 12.55 3.64
CA ALA A 78 -8.48 12.11 3.76
C ALA A 78 -8.67 11.07 4.87
N ARG A 79 -7.72 10.13 5.00
CA ARG A 79 -7.75 9.10 6.05
C ARG A 79 -7.45 9.65 7.43
N LEU A 80 -6.55 10.63 7.55
CA LEU A 80 -6.33 11.32 8.83
C LEU A 80 -7.59 12.08 9.28
N ARG A 81 -8.24 12.81 8.37
CA ARG A 81 -9.50 13.51 8.65
C ARG A 81 -10.62 12.54 9.04
N LEU A 82 -10.73 11.39 8.36
CA LEU A 82 -11.70 10.36 8.70
C LEU A 82 -11.49 9.80 10.10
N ARG A 83 -10.24 9.56 10.50
CA ARG A 83 -9.92 9.11 11.87
C ARG A 83 -10.32 10.14 12.90
N ALA A 84 -9.89 11.38 12.74
CA ALA A 84 -10.26 12.46 13.65
C ALA A 84 -11.79 12.59 13.78
N TYR A 85 -12.53 12.47 12.67
CA TYR A 85 -13.99 12.48 12.68
C TYR A 85 -14.58 11.34 13.51
N ILE A 86 -14.12 10.09 13.30
CA ILE A 86 -14.57 8.93 14.08
C ILE A 86 -14.27 9.13 15.57
N ASP A 87 -13.08 9.64 15.92
CA ASP A 87 -12.70 9.89 17.31
C ASP A 87 -13.63 10.92 17.97
N THR A 88 -14.03 11.98 17.25
CA THR A 88 -15.01 12.96 17.79
C THR A 88 -16.40 12.36 18.03
N LEU A 89 -16.82 11.41 17.19
CA LEU A 89 -18.10 10.71 17.38
C LEU A 89 -18.03 9.77 18.59
N GLY A 90 -16.93 9.04 18.75
CA GLY A 90 -16.71 8.16 19.90
C GLY A 90 -16.67 8.94 21.22
N ALA A 91 -16.00 10.09 21.23
CA ALA A 91 -15.92 10.96 22.41
C ALA A 91 -17.29 11.52 22.83
N LYS A 92 -18.16 11.88 21.88
CA LYS A 92 -19.53 12.35 22.18
C LYS A 92 -20.43 11.27 22.79
N VAL A 93 -20.21 10.00 22.45
CA VAL A 93 -20.99 8.88 23.00
C VAL A 93 -20.51 8.50 24.41
N ALA A 94 -19.26 8.84 24.73
CA ALA A 94 -18.60 8.43 25.96
C ALA A 94 -18.76 9.39 27.14
N GLU A 95 -19.58 10.46 27.08
CA GLU A 95 -19.93 11.23 28.29
C GLU A 95 -20.71 10.32 29.26
N PRO A 96 -20.08 9.80 30.33
CA PRO A 96 -20.80 9.07 31.34
C PRO A 96 -21.51 10.14 32.16
N THR A 97 -22.81 10.01 32.29
CA THR A 97 -23.60 10.76 33.26
C THR A 97 -23.06 10.45 34.66
N LEU A 98 -22.04 11.19 35.11
CA LEU A 98 -21.63 11.23 36.51
C LEU A 98 -22.73 12.01 37.22
N VAL A 99 -23.78 11.27 37.57
CA VAL A 99 -24.83 11.71 38.48
C VAL A 99 -24.14 12.04 39.79
N ALA A 100 -24.00 13.34 40.06
CA ALA A 100 -23.60 13.85 41.36
C ALA A 100 -24.65 13.41 42.39
N THR A 101 -24.28 12.46 43.25
CA THR A 101 -24.97 12.20 44.52
C THR A 101 -24.73 13.39 45.44
N ALA A 102 -25.80 14.13 45.71
CA ALA A 102 -25.92 15.09 46.81
C ALA A 102 -26.59 14.40 48.01
#